data_AF-A0A5P9WDW1-F1
#
_entry.id   AF-A0A5P9WDW1-F1
#
_cell.length_a   1.000
_cell.length_b   1.000
_cell.length_c   1.000
_cell.angle_alpha   90.00
_cell.angle_beta   90.00
_cell.angle_gamma   90.00
#
_symmetry.space_group_name_H-M   'P 1'
#
loop_
_entity.id
_entity.type
_entity.pdbx_description
1 polymer ?
#
loop_
_entity_poly.entity_id
_entity_poly.type
_entity_poly.pdbx_seq_one_letter_code
_entity_poly.pdbx_strand_id
1 'polypeptide(L)'
;MRDNVPAPTGGTPRTVLMCPGQGAYLPGALRHLGDVPSVSRVLGEVDAHTGALGGTGPPVGRLLTDVAAPAPDRLVRAHPLAFDLATYAAVVSCATVLLDLAAPRVHAVLGHSVGDLAALTVAGVVTLEQGVRLLHVRDRLLRDAALPAAGLLATDLTAELAADLLRAEDLPQVRIAARNAPGQTVLAGPDDQLAAVRSAVRTLGRRATALTSRTAYHHPLLAEVQRAFRRLLRAQPVAPPTLPVYTAAAPEPARTPAQLRTVAAAHLSEPLAFHRTLRALRLAGFTTYLDSGPRALLSTLARAGLPGCTTAAPSRTPAGLDRIRLRLTAVPR
;
A
#
# COMPACT_ATOMS: atom_id res chain seq x y z
N MET A 1 4.81 -27.52 -0.85
CA MET A 1 5.01 -27.61 -2.31
C MET A 1 5.52 -26.26 -2.80
N ARG A 2 6.63 -26.21 -3.55
CA ARG A 2 7.10 -24.95 -4.17
C ARG A 2 6.26 -24.74 -5.43
N ASP A 3 5.14 -24.05 -5.29
CA ASP A 3 4.26 -23.61 -6.36
C ASP A 3 4.94 -22.53 -7.22
N ASN A 4 5.98 -22.91 -7.97
CA ASN A 4 6.60 -22.00 -8.92
C ASN A 4 5.69 -21.91 -10.15
N VAL A 5 4.93 -20.82 -10.28
CA VAL A 5 4.12 -20.58 -11.47
C VAL A 5 5.05 -20.09 -12.58
N PRO A 6 5.28 -20.87 -13.65
CA PRO A 6 6.12 -20.41 -14.75
C PRO A 6 5.50 -19.18 -15.40
N ALA A 7 6.35 -18.28 -15.92
CA ALA A 7 5.85 -17.26 -16.84
C ALA A 7 5.27 -17.94 -18.08
N PRO A 8 4.18 -17.41 -18.66
CA PRO A 8 3.77 -17.81 -19.99
C PRO A 8 4.96 -17.73 -20.95
N THR A 9 5.19 -18.77 -21.73
CA THR A 9 6.25 -18.79 -22.75
C THR A 9 5.76 -18.06 -23.99
N GLY A 10 6.44 -16.97 -24.35
CA GLY A 10 6.09 -16.12 -25.50
C GLY A 10 5.21 -14.90 -25.13
N GLY A 11 5.28 -13.85 -25.95
CA GLY A 11 4.57 -12.58 -25.77
C GLY A 11 5.45 -11.42 -25.24
N THR A 12 4.99 -10.19 -25.43
CA THR A 12 5.68 -8.99 -24.94
C THR A 12 5.57 -8.89 -23.41
N PRO A 13 6.69 -8.77 -22.66
CA PRO A 13 6.67 -8.61 -21.20
C PRO A 13 5.73 -7.49 -20.74
N ARG A 14 4.78 -7.81 -19.84
CA ARG A 14 3.88 -6.81 -19.26
C ARG A 14 4.39 -6.34 -17.91
N THR A 15 4.22 -5.05 -17.67
CA THR A 15 4.61 -4.37 -16.43
C THR A 15 3.38 -4.02 -15.60
N VAL A 16 3.39 -4.36 -14.32
CA VAL A 16 2.44 -3.88 -13.33
C VAL A 16 3.12 -2.84 -12.44
N LEU A 17 2.45 -1.70 -12.24
CA LEU A 17 2.87 -0.68 -11.28
C LEU A 17 2.23 -0.97 -9.92
N MET A 18 3.03 -1.19 -8.90
CA MET A 18 2.60 -1.56 -7.56
C MET A 18 2.61 -0.33 -6.64
N CYS A 19 1.49 -0.09 -5.98
CA CYS A 19 1.24 1.03 -5.07
C CYS A 19 1.20 0.52 -3.61
N PRO A 20 2.27 0.71 -2.81
CA PRO A 20 2.33 0.24 -1.43
C PRO A 20 1.44 1.02 -0.46
N GLY A 21 1.15 0.40 0.68
CA GLY A 21 0.49 1.05 1.82
C GLY A 21 1.45 1.75 2.80
N GLN A 22 0.97 1.96 4.03
CA GLN A 22 1.60 2.76 5.10
C GLN A 22 3.10 2.51 5.35
N GLY A 23 3.58 1.27 5.15
CA GLY A 23 4.99 0.92 5.30
C GLY A 23 5.94 1.59 4.29
N ALA A 24 5.40 2.34 3.32
CA ALA A 24 6.16 3.07 2.32
C ALA A 24 6.53 4.51 2.72
N TYR A 25 5.93 5.09 3.78
CA TYR A 25 6.31 6.44 4.21
C TYR A 25 7.80 6.50 4.60
N LEU A 26 8.48 7.52 4.08
CA LEU A 26 9.88 7.82 4.35
C LEU A 26 10.04 9.36 4.39
N PRO A 27 10.53 9.94 5.51
CA PRO A 27 10.82 11.36 5.62
C PRO A 27 11.72 11.86 4.49
N GLY A 28 11.36 12.98 3.86
CA GLY A 28 12.18 13.59 2.80
C GLY A 28 12.38 12.70 1.56
N ALA A 29 11.50 11.70 1.35
CA ALA A 29 11.60 10.77 0.23
C ALA A 29 11.63 11.44 -1.15
N LEU A 30 10.94 12.58 -1.28
CA LEU A 30 10.81 13.34 -2.51
C LEU A 30 11.67 14.60 -2.54
N ARG A 31 12.64 14.77 -1.62
CA ARG A 31 13.50 15.97 -1.58
C ARG A 31 14.19 16.32 -2.90
N HIS A 32 14.51 15.30 -3.71
CA HIS A 32 15.17 15.45 -5.02
C HIS A 32 14.21 15.63 -6.19
N LEU A 33 12.91 15.43 -5.95
CA LEU A 33 11.84 15.54 -6.96
C LEU A 33 10.77 16.57 -6.58
N GLY A 34 10.86 17.22 -5.41
CA GLY A 34 9.78 18.08 -4.89
C GLY A 34 9.49 19.31 -5.77
N ASP A 35 10.47 19.73 -6.55
CA ASP A 35 10.38 20.82 -7.53
C ASP A 35 10.03 20.34 -8.95
N VAL A 36 9.99 19.03 -9.21
CA VAL A 36 9.50 18.48 -10.48
C VAL A 36 8.01 18.85 -10.60
N PRO A 37 7.55 19.48 -11.72
CA PRO A 37 6.21 20.04 -11.81
C PRO A 37 5.07 19.05 -11.51
N SER A 38 5.18 17.79 -11.96
CA SER A 38 4.17 16.77 -11.67
C SER A 38 4.12 16.37 -10.19
N VAL A 39 5.26 16.37 -9.51
CA VAL A 39 5.35 16.09 -8.07
C VAL A 39 4.88 17.30 -7.25
N SER A 40 5.38 18.49 -7.56
CA SER A 40 5.01 19.75 -6.88
C SER A 40 3.49 19.96 -6.90
N ARG A 41 2.84 19.67 -8.05
CA ARG A 41 1.38 19.71 -8.19
C ARG A 41 0.68 18.74 -7.24
N VAL A 42 1.09 17.47 -7.21
CA VAL A 42 0.48 16.45 -6.33
C VAL A 42 0.60 16.87 -4.86
N LEU A 43 1.78 17.33 -4.44
CA LEU A 43 2.00 17.77 -3.07
C LEU A 43 1.15 19.00 -2.71
N GLY A 44 1.14 20.00 -3.60
CA GLY A 44 0.36 21.23 -3.40
C GLY A 44 -1.14 20.98 -3.35
N GLU A 45 -1.68 20.14 -4.24
CA GLU A 45 -3.11 19.77 -4.24
C GLU A 45 -3.49 18.97 -2.99
N VAL A 46 -2.66 18.01 -2.56
CA VAL A 46 -2.92 17.27 -1.31
C VAL A 46 -2.95 18.20 -0.11
N ASP A 47 -1.99 19.13 0.00
CA ASP A 47 -1.96 20.11 1.09
C ASP A 47 -3.16 21.07 1.03
N ALA A 48 -3.50 21.58 -0.15
CA ALA A 48 -4.65 22.47 -0.33
C ALA A 48 -5.99 21.79 0.02
N HIS A 49 -6.22 20.57 -0.48
CA HIS A 49 -7.43 19.81 -0.18
C HIS A 49 -7.51 19.38 1.30
N THR A 50 -6.37 19.06 1.92
CA THR A 50 -6.31 18.76 3.35
C THR A 50 -6.66 20.01 4.19
N GLY A 51 -6.12 21.17 3.82
CA GLY A 51 -6.45 22.45 4.47
C GLY A 51 -7.94 22.79 4.34
N ALA A 52 -8.53 22.61 3.15
CA ALA A 52 -9.96 22.84 2.92
C ALA A 52 -10.89 21.92 3.72
N LEU A 53 -10.42 20.74 4.12
CA LEU A 53 -11.14 19.79 4.97
C LEU A 53 -10.86 19.98 6.47
N GLY A 54 -10.10 21.01 6.85
CA GLY A 54 -9.78 21.34 8.24
C GLY A 54 -8.70 20.46 8.88
N GLY A 55 -7.82 19.84 8.08
CA GLY A 55 -6.73 19.01 8.62
C GLY A 55 -5.71 19.83 9.42
N THR A 56 -5.40 19.40 10.64
CA THR A 56 -4.54 20.11 11.61
C THR A 56 -3.14 19.49 11.78
N GLY A 57 -2.67 18.74 10.78
CA GLY A 57 -1.34 18.09 10.80
C GLY A 57 -0.25 18.93 10.13
N PRO A 58 1.02 18.48 10.20
CA PRO A 58 2.10 19.06 9.39
C PRO A 58 1.79 18.93 7.90
N PRO A 59 2.17 19.91 7.05
CA PRO A 59 1.98 19.83 5.61
C PRO A 59 2.64 18.59 5.02
N VAL A 60 1.91 17.85 4.18
CA VAL A 60 2.36 16.64 3.51
C VAL A 60 3.54 16.93 2.60
N GLY A 61 3.54 18.08 1.91
CA GLY A 61 4.69 18.51 1.11
C GLY A 61 5.97 18.55 1.94
N ARG A 62 5.93 19.18 3.13
CA ARG A 62 7.08 19.25 4.05
C ARG A 62 7.50 17.88 4.55
N LEU A 63 6.55 17.00 4.91
CA LEU A 63 6.87 15.64 5.34
C LEU A 63 7.67 14.85 4.28
N LEU A 64 7.40 15.10 3.00
CA LEU A 64 8.01 14.38 1.88
C LEU A 64 9.25 15.06 1.28
N THR A 65 9.47 16.35 1.52
CA THR A 65 10.65 17.07 1.02
C THR A 65 11.71 17.35 2.08
N ASP A 66 11.36 17.31 3.36
CA ASP A 66 12.28 17.57 4.47
C ASP A 66 12.79 16.27 5.10
N VAL A 67 14.11 16.06 5.09
CA VAL A 67 14.73 14.86 5.70
C VAL A 67 14.63 14.85 7.22
N ALA A 68 14.40 16.01 7.84
CA ALA A 68 14.19 16.15 9.28
C ALA A 68 12.72 15.88 9.69
N ALA A 69 11.83 15.57 8.74
CA ALA A 69 10.45 15.22 9.04
C ALA A 69 10.36 14.01 10.00
N PRO A 70 9.29 13.91 10.82
CA PRO A 70 9.19 12.87 11.84
C PRO A 70 9.27 11.45 11.26
N ALA A 71 9.98 10.58 11.98
CA ALA A 71 10.04 9.15 11.68
C ALA A 71 8.63 8.51 11.67
N PRO A 72 8.44 7.38 10.94
CA PRO A 72 7.13 6.77 10.75
C PRO A 72 6.37 6.49 12.05
N ASP A 73 7.08 5.99 13.07
CA ASP A 73 6.53 5.64 14.36
C ASP A 73 6.09 6.89 15.15
N ARG A 74 6.82 8.00 15.08
CA ARG A 74 6.40 9.27 15.70
C ARG A 74 5.22 9.88 14.95
N LEU A 75 5.24 9.88 13.61
CA LEU A 75 4.21 10.53 12.82
C LEU A 75 2.85 9.84 12.95
N VAL A 76 2.80 8.52 12.83
CA VAL A 76 1.53 7.76 12.94
C VAL A 76 0.86 7.95 14.31
N ARG A 77 1.66 8.20 15.37
CA ARG A 77 1.16 8.46 16.71
C ARG A 77 0.61 9.86 16.90
N ALA A 78 1.34 10.86 16.41
CA ALA A 78 0.97 12.26 16.61
C ALA A 78 -0.09 12.72 15.60
N HIS A 79 0.00 12.26 14.35
CA HIS A 79 -0.81 12.72 13.23
C HIS A 79 -1.13 11.56 12.27
N PRO A 80 -2.04 10.62 12.63
CA PRO A 80 -2.35 9.43 11.83
C PRO A 80 -2.85 9.78 10.42
N LEU A 81 -3.70 10.80 10.28
CA LEU A 81 -4.14 11.30 8.98
C LEU A 81 -2.98 11.79 8.12
N ALA A 82 -2.06 12.58 8.69
CA ALA A 82 -0.90 13.09 7.95
C ALA A 82 0.05 11.95 7.51
N PHE A 83 0.17 10.88 8.32
CA PHE A 83 0.91 9.68 7.95
C PHE A 83 0.29 8.94 6.74
N ASP A 84 -1.03 8.80 6.73
CA ASP A 84 -1.76 8.20 5.60
C ASP A 84 -1.68 9.07 4.34
N LEU A 85 -1.90 10.38 4.47
CA LEU A 85 -1.82 11.32 3.36
C LEU A 85 -0.41 11.41 2.78
N ALA A 86 0.64 11.42 3.62
CA ALA A 86 2.03 11.41 3.16
C ALA A 86 2.39 10.11 2.46
N THR A 87 1.89 8.97 2.93
CA THR A 87 2.04 7.69 2.22
C THR A 87 1.37 7.77 0.84
N TYR A 88 0.11 8.20 0.80
CA TYR A 88 -0.67 8.32 -0.43
C TYR A 88 -0.01 9.26 -1.44
N ALA A 89 0.35 10.48 -1.01
CA ALA A 89 1.00 11.48 -1.85
C ALA A 89 2.37 11.02 -2.37
N ALA A 90 3.17 10.32 -1.56
CA ALA A 90 4.45 9.77 -1.99
C ALA A 90 4.28 8.72 -3.10
N VAL A 91 3.30 7.83 -2.93
CA VAL A 91 3.02 6.74 -3.87
C VAL A 91 2.45 7.28 -5.17
N VAL A 92 1.51 8.23 -5.11
CA VAL A 92 0.95 8.90 -6.30
C VAL A 92 2.04 9.69 -7.03
N SER A 93 2.85 10.50 -6.32
CA SER A 93 3.92 11.29 -6.95
C SER A 93 4.94 10.42 -7.67
N CYS A 94 5.42 9.35 -7.02
CA CYS A 94 6.34 8.40 -7.64
C CYS A 94 5.68 7.68 -8.83
N ALA A 95 4.41 7.30 -8.73
CA ALA A 95 3.68 6.66 -9.82
C ALA A 95 3.54 7.59 -11.04
N THR A 96 3.13 8.85 -10.82
CA THR A 96 3.02 9.87 -11.87
C THR A 96 4.34 10.05 -12.59
N VAL A 97 5.43 10.23 -11.85
CA VAL A 97 6.78 10.36 -12.42
C VAL A 97 7.18 9.14 -13.26
N LEU A 98 6.83 7.93 -12.82
CA LEU A 98 7.14 6.71 -13.57
C LEU A 98 6.31 6.56 -14.84
N LEU A 99 5.08 7.08 -14.83
CA LEU A 99 4.21 7.13 -16.01
C LEU A 99 4.68 8.22 -16.99
N ASP A 100 5.09 9.39 -16.50
CA ASP A 100 5.64 10.50 -17.28
C ASP A 100 6.89 10.08 -18.07
N LEU A 101 7.74 9.22 -17.48
CA LEU A 101 8.92 8.65 -18.15
C LEU A 101 8.57 7.69 -19.29
N ALA A 102 7.33 7.20 -19.36
CA ALA A 102 6.80 6.27 -20.37
C ALA A 102 7.63 4.97 -20.60
N ALA A 103 8.58 4.65 -19.72
CA ALA A 103 9.51 3.54 -19.89
C ALA A 103 9.89 2.88 -18.54
N PRO A 104 9.58 1.58 -18.33
CA PRO A 104 8.82 0.70 -19.22
C PRO A 104 7.33 1.07 -19.27
N ARG A 105 6.66 0.75 -20.38
CA ARG A 105 5.19 0.90 -20.49
C ARG A 105 4.49 0.13 -19.38
N VAL A 106 3.63 0.80 -18.63
CA VAL A 106 2.78 0.21 -17.58
C VAL A 106 1.50 -0.34 -18.20
N HIS A 107 1.06 -1.52 -17.77
CA HIS A 107 -0.07 -2.25 -18.34
C HIS A 107 -1.19 -2.54 -17.32
N ALA A 108 -0.94 -2.31 -16.03
CA ALA A 108 -1.90 -2.44 -14.94
C ALA A 108 -1.34 -1.75 -13.69
N VAL A 109 -2.21 -1.46 -12.73
CA VAL A 109 -1.84 -1.03 -11.37
C VAL A 109 -2.26 -2.08 -10.34
N LEU A 110 -1.51 -2.18 -9.25
CA LEU A 110 -1.78 -3.06 -8.12
C LEU A 110 -1.64 -2.30 -6.81
N GLY A 111 -2.73 -2.11 -6.08
CA GLY A 111 -2.68 -1.55 -4.72
C GLY A 111 -2.43 -2.60 -3.65
N HIS A 112 -1.75 -2.20 -2.56
CA HIS A 112 -1.60 -3.00 -1.35
C HIS A 112 -2.10 -2.23 -0.13
N SER A 113 -3.13 -2.77 0.54
CA SER A 113 -3.80 -2.09 1.65
C SER A 113 -4.25 -0.69 1.23
N VAL A 114 -3.95 0.36 2.02
CA VAL A 114 -4.32 1.76 1.68
C VAL A 114 -3.72 2.23 0.35
N GLY A 115 -2.70 1.54 -0.18
CA GLY A 115 -2.19 1.76 -1.53
C GLY A 115 -3.22 1.52 -2.65
N ASP A 116 -4.34 0.85 -2.37
CA ASP A 116 -5.49 0.74 -3.28
C ASP A 116 -6.05 2.12 -3.66
N LEU A 117 -6.10 3.08 -2.73
CA LEU A 117 -6.55 4.44 -3.05
C LEU A 117 -5.58 5.14 -4.02
N ALA A 118 -4.27 4.95 -3.84
CA ALA A 118 -3.27 5.47 -4.76
C ALA A 118 -3.37 4.79 -6.13
N ALA A 119 -3.53 3.47 -6.19
CA ALA A 119 -3.71 2.74 -7.45
C ALA A 119 -4.96 3.21 -8.22
N LEU A 120 -6.09 3.40 -7.53
CA LEU A 120 -7.32 3.93 -8.11
C LEU A 120 -7.12 5.36 -8.65
N THR A 121 -6.36 6.20 -7.93
CA THR A 121 -6.04 7.57 -8.37
C THR A 121 -5.18 7.54 -9.63
N VAL A 122 -4.13 6.71 -9.63
CA VAL A 122 -3.20 6.56 -10.76
C VAL A 122 -3.89 6.00 -12.01
N ALA A 123 -4.88 5.12 -11.84
CA ALA A 123 -5.71 4.61 -12.93
C ALA A 123 -6.84 5.57 -13.35
N GLY A 124 -6.92 6.77 -12.75
CA GLY A 124 -7.94 7.78 -13.07
C GLY A 124 -9.35 7.45 -12.58
N VAL A 125 -9.51 6.43 -11.72
CA VAL A 125 -10.83 6.00 -11.22
C VAL A 125 -11.40 7.00 -10.23
N VAL A 126 -10.53 7.58 -9.41
CA VAL A 126 -10.86 8.69 -8.51
C VAL A 126 -9.86 9.83 -8.72
N THR A 127 -10.29 11.07 -8.50
CA THR A 127 -9.39 12.22 -8.53
C THR A 127 -8.51 12.27 -7.29
N LEU A 128 -7.43 13.05 -7.33
CA LEU A 128 -6.56 13.27 -6.19
C LEU A 128 -7.34 13.85 -4.99
N GLU A 129 -8.21 14.82 -5.25
CA GLU A 129 -9.15 15.38 -4.26
C GLU A 129 -10.01 14.30 -3.61
N GLN A 130 -10.60 13.42 -4.42
CA GLN A 130 -11.44 12.33 -3.91
C GLN A 130 -10.63 11.37 -3.03
N GLY A 131 -9.40 11.02 -3.40
CA GLY A 131 -8.51 10.22 -2.58
C GLY A 131 -8.20 10.88 -1.22
N VAL A 132 -7.91 12.18 -1.21
CA VAL A 132 -7.71 12.95 0.03
C VAL A 132 -8.97 12.95 0.91
N ARG A 133 -10.15 13.19 0.31
CA ARG A 133 -11.44 13.13 1.02
C ARG A 133 -11.71 11.76 1.62
N LEU A 134 -11.43 10.68 0.89
CA LEU A 134 -11.60 9.31 1.38
C LEU A 134 -10.70 9.01 2.58
N LEU A 135 -9.46 9.51 2.58
CA LEU A 135 -8.56 9.38 3.72
C LEU A 135 -9.04 10.16 4.95
N HIS A 136 -9.57 11.37 4.77
CA HIS A 136 -10.20 12.13 5.87
C HIS A 136 -11.42 11.41 6.46
N VAL A 137 -12.28 10.86 5.59
CA VAL A 137 -13.45 10.09 6.02
C VAL A 137 -13.02 8.84 6.80
N ARG A 138 -12.04 8.09 6.29
CA ARG A 138 -11.49 6.90 6.95
C ARG A 138 -10.97 7.25 8.34
N ASP A 139 -10.14 8.29 8.43
CA ASP A 139 -9.53 8.75 9.67
C ASP A 139 -10.57 9.24 10.69
N ARG A 140 -11.60 9.98 10.25
CA ARG A 140 -12.73 10.35 11.12
C ARG A 140 -13.46 9.12 11.66
N LEU A 141 -13.84 8.18 10.79
CA LEU A 141 -14.55 6.97 11.22
C LEU A 141 -13.72 6.12 12.18
N LEU A 142 -12.39 6.08 12.01
CA LEU A 142 -11.50 5.37 12.93
C LEU A 142 -11.43 6.05 14.30
N ARG A 143 -11.36 7.39 14.35
CA ARG A 143 -11.41 8.14 15.62
C ARG A 143 -12.72 7.92 16.37
N ASP A 144 -13.84 7.94 15.65
CA ASP A 144 -15.17 7.86 16.25
C ASP A 144 -15.50 6.45 16.79
N ALA A 145 -14.79 5.41 16.31
CA ALA A 145 -15.11 4.02 16.60
C ALA A 145 -14.64 3.48 17.96
N ALA A 146 -13.96 4.31 18.78
CA ALA A 146 -13.49 3.93 20.13
C ALA A 146 -12.81 2.54 20.19
N LEU A 147 -11.90 2.29 19.24
CA LEU A 147 -11.27 0.98 19.06
C LEU A 147 -10.31 0.64 20.20
N PRO A 148 -10.23 -0.65 20.62
CA PRO A 148 -9.23 -1.09 21.60
C PRO A 148 -7.80 -0.97 21.05
N ALA A 149 -6.82 -0.94 21.95
CA ALA A 149 -5.42 -1.02 21.59
C ALA A 149 -5.13 -2.32 20.82
N ALA A 150 -4.63 -2.17 19.60
CA ALA A 150 -4.40 -3.28 18.68
C ALA A 150 -3.34 -2.88 17.66
N GLY A 151 -2.73 -3.87 17.01
CA GLY A 151 -1.62 -3.62 16.11
C GLY A 151 -1.49 -4.63 14.99
N LEU A 152 -0.32 -4.61 14.38
CA LEU A 152 0.08 -5.54 13.32
C LEU A 152 1.46 -6.13 13.64
N LEU A 153 1.63 -7.43 13.38
CA LEU A 153 2.87 -8.17 13.56
C LEU A 153 3.23 -8.89 12.26
N ALA A 154 4.31 -8.49 11.60
CA ALA A 154 4.85 -9.24 10.47
C ALA A 154 5.66 -10.44 10.98
N THR A 155 5.45 -11.62 10.41
CA THR A 155 6.08 -12.87 10.83
C THR A 155 6.63 -13.65 9.65
N ASP A 156 7.74 -14.35 9.87
CA ASP A 156 8.30 -15.31 8.91
C ASP A 156 7.62 -16.69 9.04
N LEU A 157 6.28 -16.69 8.98
CA LEU A 157 5.45 -17.90 9.02
C LEU A 157 4.65 -18.05 7.73
N THR A 158 4.39 -19.30 7.36
CA THR A 158 3.33 -19.61 6.38
C THR A 158 1.96 -19.34 7.00
N ALA A 159 0.91 -19.27 6.18
CA ALA A 159 -0.45 -19.07 6.68
C ALA A 159 -0.93 -20.24 7.55
N GLU A 160 -0.51 -21.45 7.21
CA GLU A 160 -0.84 -22.69 7.92
C GLU A 160 -0.15 -22.69 9.28
N LEU A 161 1.17 -22.46 9.33
CA LEU A 161 1.91 -22.42 10.59
C LEU A 161 1.43 -21.29 11.51
N ALA A 162 1.08 -20.13 10.94
CA ALA A 162 0.46 -19.06 11.72
C ALA A 162 -0.88 -19.50 12.31
N ALA A 163 -1.77 -20.12 11.53
CA ALA A 163 -3.07 -20.59 12.00
C ALA A 163 -2.95 -21.69 13.07
N ASP A 164 -1.98 -22.60 12.93
CA ASP A 164 -1.69 -23.64 13.92
C ASP A 164 -1.21 -23.05 15.23
N LEU A 165 -0.28 -22.08 15.18
CA LEU A 165 0.22 -21.36 16.35
C LEU A 165 -0.91 -20.62 17.07
N LEU A 166 -1.77 -19.90 16.34
CA LEU A 166 -2.88 -19.16 16.96
C LEU A 166 -3.87 -20.09 17.68
N ARG A 167 -4.06 -21.32 17.19
CA ARG A 167 -4.90 -22.33 17.85
C ARG A 167 -4.21 -22.94 19.06
N ALA A 168 -2.92 -23.26 18.96
CA ALA A 168 -2.14 -23.88 20.02
C ALA A 168 -1.98 -22.96 21.24
N GLU A 169 -1.79 -21.66 21.00
CA GLU A 169 -1.60 -20.64 22.04
C GLU A 169 -2.92 -20.03 22.54
N ASP A 170 -4.08 -20.53 22.07
CA ASP A 170 -5.43 -20.01 22.36
C ASP A 170 -5.53 -18.47 22.21
N LEU A 171 -5.24 -17.97 21.01
CA LEU A 171 -5.22 -16.54 20.68
C LEU A 171 -6.40 -16.15 19.75
N PRO A 172 -7.65 -16.21 20.25
CA PRO A 172 -8.86 -16.12 19.42
C PRO A 172 -9.14 -14.74 18.86
N GLN A 173 -8.40 -13.70 19.27
CA GLN A 173 -8.56 -12.32 18.78
C GLN A 173 -7.49 -11.92 17.76
N VAL A 174 -6.59 -12.83 17.38
CA VAL A 174 -5.61 -12.58 16.32
C VAL A 174 -6.09 -13.17 15.00
N ARG A 175 -5.95 -12.43 13.90
CA ARG A 175 -6.28 -12.90 12.54
C ARG A 175 -5.10 -12.67 11.60
N ILE A 176 -5.04 -13.48 10.54
CA ILE A 176 -4.11 -13.25 9.43
C ILE A 176 -4.64 -12.08 8.61
N ALA A 177 -4.01 -10.91 8.76
CA ALA A 177 -4.31 -9.70 8.02
C ALA A 177 -3.75 -9.71 6.59
N ALA A 178 -2.59 -10.32 6.38
CA ALA A 178 -1.99 -10.40 5.05
C ALA A 178 -1.19 -11.68 4.83
N ARG A 179 -1.36 -12.27 3.65
CA ARG A 179 -0.52 -13.35 3.09
C ARG A 179 0.35 -12.76 1.98
N ASN A 180 1.50 -12.19 2.35
CA ASN A 180 2.34 -11.44 1.39
C ASN A 180 3.26 -12.35 0.56
N ALA A 181 3.76 -13.43 1.16
CA ALA A 181 4.60 -14.42 0.49
C ALA A 181 4.37 -15.80 1.13
N PRO A 182 4.78 -16.92 0.51
CA PRO A 182 4.57 -18.26 1.05
C PRO A 182 5.07 -18.43 2.49
N GLY A 183 6.17 -17.78 2.85
CA GLY A 183 6.75 -17.80 4.20
C GLY A 183 6.65 -16.48 4.96
N GLN A 184 5.77 -15.55 4.54
CA GLN A 184 5.54 -14.31 5.28
C GLN A 184 4.05 -14.05 5.45
N THR A 185 3.62 -13.85 6.69
CA THR A 185 2.28 -13.36 7.03
C THR A 185 2.32 -12.11 7.91
N VAL A 186 1.26 -11.30 7.86
CA VAL A 186 1.02 -10.24 8.85
C VAL A 186 -0.20 -10.64 9.66
N LEU A 187 -0.05 -10.58 10.97
CA LEU A 187 -1.10 -10.87 11.94
C LEU A 187 -1.61 -9.56 12.53
N ALA A 188 -2.91 -9.49 12.80
CA ALA A 188 -3.58 -8.33 13.38
C ALA A 188 -4.39 -8.77 14.59
N GLY A 189 -4.39 -7.96 15.65
CA GLY A 189 -5.13 -8.26 16.86
C GLY A 189 -4.72 -7.37 18.04
N PRO A 190 -5.25 -7.63 19.23
CA PRO A 190 -4.87 -6.95 20.47
C PRO A 190 -3.37 -7.05 20.77
N ASP A 191 -2.79 -5.99 21.35
CA ASP A 191 -1.35 -5.87 21.57
C ASP A 191 -0.80 -6.96 22.52
N ASP A 192 -1.58 -7.37 23.52
CA ASP A 192 -1.25 -8.44 24.46
C ASP A 192 -1.17 -9.81 23.76
N GLN A 193 -2.16 -10.15 22.92
CA GLN A 193 -2.13 -11.39 22.15
C GLN A 193 -1.03 -11.38 21.09
N LEU A 194 -0.77 -10.24 20.43
CA LEU A 194 0.36 -10.12 19.50
C LEU A 194 1.71 -10.25 20.21
N ALA A 195 1.83 -9.85 21.48
CA ALA A 195 3.02 -10.09 22.27
C ALA A 195 3.25 -11.58 22.55
N ALA A 196 2.18 -12.32 22.86
CA ALA A 196 2.22 -13.79 23.00
C ALA A 196 2.65 -14.46 21.69
N VAL A 197 2.04 -14.08 20.55
CA VAL A 197 2.47 -14.58 19.22
C VAL A 197 3.95 -14.31 18.99
N ARG A 198 4.41 -13.08 19.24
CA ARG A 198 5.82 -12.71 19.03
C ARG A 198 6.76 -13.58 19.87
N SER A 199 6.38 -13.94 21.08
CA SER A 199 7.14 -14.85 21.95
C SER A 199 7.21 -16.24 21.33
N ALA A 200 6.05 -16.84 21.01
CA ALA A 200 5.96 -18.17 20.42
C ALA A 200 6.75 -18.28 19.09
N VAL A 201 6.64 -17.29 18.21
CA VAL A 201 7.37 -17.25 16.93
C VAL A 201 8.89 -17.19 17.13
N ARG A 202 9.35 -16.48 18.16
CA ARG A 202 10.78 -16.41 18.50
C ARG A 202 11.30 -17.74 19.05
N THR A 203 10.50 -18.45 19.84
CA THR A 203 10.82 -19.82 20.31
C THR A 203 11.00 -20.79 19.14
N LEU A 204 10.27 -20.59 18.03
CA LEU A 204 10.45 -21.34 16.79
C LEU A 204 11.68 -20.90 15.96
N GLY A 205 12.51 -19.98 16.45
CA GLY A 205 13.67 -19.44 15.73
C GLY A 205 13.30 -18.60 14.50
N ARG A 206 12.07 -18.08 14.44
CA ARG A 206 11.55 -17.26 13.33
C ARG A 206 11.48 -15.78 13.74
N ARG A 207 11.49 -14.89 12.75
CA ARG A 207 11.34 -13.45 13.02
C ARG A 207 9.88 -13.07 13.18
N ALA A 208 9.65 -12.15 14.12
CA ALA A 208 8.39 -11.46 14.33
C ALA A 208 8.68 -9.99 14.63
N THR A 209 8.14 -9.09 13.82
CA THR A 209 8.41 -7.65 13.86
C THR A 209 7.10 -6.89 13.98
N ALA A 210 6.95 -6.13 15.08
CA ALA A 210 5.81 -5.24 15.24
C ALA A 210 5.87 -4.13 14.19
N LEU A 211 4.75 -3.86 13.53
CA LEU A 211 4.64 -2.76 12.58
C LEU A 211 4.24 -1.48 13.31
N THR A 212 4.50 -0.32 12.70
CA THR A 212 4.25 0.99 13.34
C THR A 212 2.77 1.34 13.45
N SER A 213 1.90 0.70 12.68
CA SER A 213 0.45 0.93 12.76
C SER A 213 -0.10 0.48 14.11
N ARG A 214 -0.90 1.34 14.73
CA ARG A 214 -1.63 1.09 15.99
C ARG A 214 -3.11 0.77 15.76
N THR A 215 -3.40 0.34 14.56
CA THR A 215 -4.74 -0.10 14.16
C THR A 215 -4.57 -1.46 13.53
N ALA A 216 -5.35 -2.42 14.02
CA ALA A 216 -5.46 -3.76 13.44
C ALA A 216 -6.21 -3.69 12.10
N TYR A 217 -5.55 -3.15 11.06
CA TYR A 217 -6.08 -3.22 9.70
C TYR A 217 -6.20 -4.67 9.25
N HIS A 218 -7.17 -4.90 8.38
CA HIS A 218 -7.55 -6.21 7.86
C HIS A 218 -8.04 -7.16 8.97
N HIS A 219 -8.68 -6.59 10.01
CA HIS A 219 -9.21 -7.31 11.17
C HIS A 219 -10.73 -7.07 11.32
N PRO A 220 -11.51 -8.07 11.80
CA PRO A 220 -12.94 -7.91 12.09
C PRO A 220 -13.31 -6.80 13.07
N LEU A 221 -12.37 -6.34 13.90
CA LEU A 221 -12.54 -5.17 14.78
C LEU A 221 -12.94 -3.90 14.00
N LEU A 222 -12.60 -3.83 12.71
CA LEU A 222 -12.93 -2.71 11.84
C LEU A 222 -14.18 -2.96 10.99
N ALA A 223 -14.95 -4.02 11.22
CA ALA A 223 -16.12 -4.35 10.39
C ALA A 223 -17.16 -3.22 10.35
N GLU A 224 -17.40 -2.57 11.49
CA GLU A 224 -18.33 -1.45 11.59
C GLU A 224 -17.83 -0.18 10.91
N VAL A 225 -16.55 0.14 11.09
CA VAL A 225 -15.86 1.21 10.37
C VAL A 225 -15.94 0.96 8.85
N GLN A 226 -15.64 -0.27 8.43
CA GLN A 226 -15.73 -0.69 7.03
C GLN A 226 -17.15 -0.56 6.48
N ARG A 227 -18.17 -0.97 7.24
CA ARG A 227 -19.57 -0.84 6.84
C ARG A 227 -19.97 0.62 6.66
N ALA A 228 -19.57 1.50 7.57
CA ALA A 228 -19.79 2.94 7.45
C ALA A 228 -19.06 3.53 6.23
N PHE A 229 -17.80 3.16 6.03
CA PHE A 229 -17.01 3.61 4.90
C PHE A 229 -17.60 3.17 3.55
N ARG A 230 -18.01 1.90 3.43
CA ARG A 230 -18.69 1.36 2.24
C ARG A 230 -20.00 2.07 1.92
N ARG A 231 -20.78 2.49 2.92
CA ARG A 231 -22.01 3.26 2.69
C ARG A 231 -21.71 4.60 2.01
N LEU A 232 -20.70 5.32 2.50
CA LEU A 232 -20.27 6.59 1.91
C LEU A 232 -19.74 6.39 0.47
N LEU A 233 -19.00 5.31 0.23
CA LEU A 233 -18.50 4.98 -1.09
C LEU A 233 -19.61 4.71 -2.12
N ARG A 234 -20.83 4.30 -1.73
CA ARG A 234 -21.91 4.05 -2.72
C ARG A 234 -22.22 5.28 -3.57
N ALA A 235 -22.13 6.47 -2.98
CA ALA A 235 -22.37 7.74 -3.64
C ALA A 235 -21.10 8.33 -4.30
N GLN A 236 -19.91 7.76 -4.02
CA GLN A 236 -18.65 8.24 -4.57
C GLN A 236 -18.62 8.04 -6.09
N PRO A 237 -18.51 9.10 -6.90
CA PRO A 237 -18.31 8.96 -8.33
C PRO A 237 -16.99 8.23 -8.60
N VAL A 238 -17.02 7.30 -9.55
CA VAL A 238 -15.85 6.58 -10.05
C VAL A 238 -15.87 6.58 -11.57
N ALA A 239 -14.73 6.87 -12.17
CA ALA A 239 -14.56 6.83 -13.62
C ALA A 239 -14.07 5.43 -14.09
N PRO A 240 -14.28 5.08 -15.37
CA PRO A 240 -13.65 3.92 -15.97
C PRO A 240 -12.12 4.02 -15.87
N PRO A 241 -11.42 2.95 -15.46
CA PRO A 241 -9.97 2.99 -15.29
C PRO A 241 -9.22 3.07 -16.62
N THR A 242 -8.18 3.88 -16.70
CA THR A 242 -7.24 3.92 -17.84
C THR A 242 -6.26 2.74 -17.86
N LEU A 243 -6.05 2.11 -16.69
CA LEU A 243 -5.23 0.93 -16.50
C LEU A 243 -6.01 -0.11 -15.67
N PRO A 244 -6.00 -1.41 -16.02
CA PRO A 244 -6.59 -2.45 -15.18
C PRO A 244 -6.15 -2.34 -13.72
N VAL A 245 -7.12 -2.34 -12.80
CA VAL A 245 -6.88 -2.16 -11.36
C VAL A 245 -6.94 -3.50 -10.65
N TYR A 246 -5.81 -3.92 -10.09
CA TYR A 246 -5.71 -5.05 -9.16
C TYR A 246 -5.59 -4.55 -7.72
N THR A 247 -6.05 -5.36 -6.78
CA THR A 247 -5.86 -5.17 -5.34
C THR A 247 -5.16 -6.39 -4.76
N ALA A 248 -4.36 -6.20 -3.72
CA ALA A 248 -3.77 -7.28 -2.95
C ALA A 248 -4.80 -8.21 -2.27
N ALA A 249 -6.10 -7.89 -2.28
CA ALA A 249 -7.15 -8.71 -1.68
C ALA A 249 -7.73 -9.77 -2.64
N ALA A 250 -7.65 -9.58 -3.95
CA ALA A 250 -8.30 -10.43 -4.95
C ALA A 250 -7.39 -10.73 -6.16
N PRO A 251 -7.50 -11.91 -6.80
CA PRO A 251 -6.66 -12.28 -7.93
C PRO A 251 -7.09 -11.67 -9.27
N GLU A 252 -8.37 -11.33 -9.44
CA GLU A 252 -8.88 -10.69 -10.66
C GLU A 252 -8.88 -9.15 -10.57
N PRO A 253 -8.74 -8.45 -11.71
CA PRO A 253 -8.87 -7.00 -11.74
C PRO A 253 -10.32 -6.56 -11.54
N ALA A 254 -10.51 -5.42 -10.88
CA ALA A 254 -11.80 -4.74 -10.82
C ALA A 254 -12.16 -4.12 -12.18
N ARG A 255 -13.38 -4.37 -12.65
CA ARG A 255 -13.87 -3.94 -13.97
C ARG A 255 -15.11 -3.06 -13.89
N THR A 256 -15.98 -3.29 -12.92
CA THR A 256 -17.23 -2.53 -12.76
C THR A 256 -17.08 -1.41 -11.73
N PRO A 257 -17.88 -0.34 -11.80
CA PRO A 257 -17.93 0.70 -10.76
C PRO A 257 -18.15 0.15 -9.35
N ALA A 258 -18.94 -0.93 -9.20
CA ALA A 258 -19.15 -1.59 -7.92
C ALA A 258 -17.86 -2.26 -7.40
N GLN A 259 -17.14 -2.99 -8.26
CA GLN A 259 -15.86 -3.62 -7.89
C GLN A 259 -14.79 -2.58 -7.55
N LEU A 260 -14.73 -1.46 -8.28
CA LEU A 260 -13.79 -0.36 -8.00
C LEU A 260 -14.04 0.29 -6.63
N ARG A 261 -15.32 0.49 -6.27
CA ARG A 261 -15.70 0.94 -4.92
C ARG A 261 -15.37 -0.10 -3.84
N THR A 262 -15.48 -1.38 -4.14
CA THR A 262 -15.02 -2.45 -3.24
C THR A 262 -13.51 -2.38 -3.01
N VAL A 263 -12.71 -2.16 -4.07
CA VAL A 263 -11.25 -1.95 -3.96
C VAL A 263 -10.95 -0.74 -3.06
N ALA A 264 -11.65 0.38 -3.26
CA ALA A 264 -11.47 1.58 -2.44
C ALA A 264 -11.70 1.33 -0.93
N ALA A 265 -12.55 0.36 -0.57
CA ALA A 265 -12.83 0.01 0.82
C ALA A 265 -11.94 -1.12 1.37
N ALA A 266 -11.27 -1.90 0.54
CA ALA A 266 -10.67 -3.18 0.95
C ALA A 266 -9.61 -3.03 2.06
N HIS A 267 -8.97 -1.85 2.13
CA HIS A 267 -7.87 -1.57 3.05
C HIS A 267 -8.23 -1.52 4.55
N LEU A 268 -9.51 -1.58 4.93
CA LEU A 268 -9.92 -1.54 6.35
C LEU A 268 -10.00 -2.93 6.98
N SER A 269 -10.92 -3.79 6.58
CA SER A 269 -11.18 -5.07 7.28
C SER A 269 -10.88 -6.31 6.46
N GLU A 270 -10.68 -6.20 5.14
CA GLU A 270 -10.55 -7.37 4.26
C GLU A 270 -9.12 -7.91 4.26
N PRO A 271 -8.88 -9.21 4.52
CA PRO A 271 -7.54 -9.78 4.51
C PRO A 271 -6.89 -9.71 3.13
N LEU A 272 -5.58 -9.48 3.11
CA LEU A 272 -4.80 -9.45 1.86
C LEU A 272 -4.32 -10.85 1.48
N ALA A 273 -4.44 -11.16 0.19
CA ALA A 273 -3.92 -12.35 -0.46
C ALA A 273 -2.89 -11.97 -1.54
N PHE A 274 -1.97 -11.07 -1.22
CA PHE A 274 -1.02 -10.47 -2.18
C PHE A 274 -0.23 -11.51 -2.98
N HIS A 275 0.27 -12.58 -2.34
CA HIS A 275 0.94 -13.66 -3.05
C HIS A 275 0.06 -14.31 -4.14
N ARG A 276 -1.24 -14.50 -3.86
CA ARG A 276 -2.20 -15.05 -4.81
C ARG A 276 -2.44 -14.06 -5.97
N THR A 277 -2.55 -12.77 -5.69
CA THR A 277 -2.67 -11.73 -6.73
C THR A 277 -1.44 -11.69 -7.63
N LEU A 278 -0.22 -11.80 -7.08
CA LEU A 278 1.01 -11.86 -7.88
C LEU A 278 1.05 -13.10 -8.79
N ARG A 279 0.59 -14.26 -8.31
CA ARG A 279 0.46 -15.47 -9.14
C ARG A 279 -0.54 -15.27 -10.27
N ALA A 280 -1.70 -14.65 -10.01
CA ALA A 280 -2.68 -14.36 -11.04
C ALA A 280 -2.14 -13.38 -12.10
N LEU A 281 -1.41 -12.35 -11.68
CA LEU A 281 -0.71 -11.44 -12.59
C LEU A 281 0.34 -12.19 -13.44
N ARG A 282 1.13 -13.09 -12.83
CA ARG A 282 2.08 -13.91 -13.57
C ARG A 282 1.40 -14.75 -14.65
N LEU A 283 0.31 -15.44 -14.31
CA LEU A 283 -0.49 -16.22 -15.26
C LEU A 283 -1.07 -15.34 -16.39
N ALA A 284 -1.38 -14.08 -16.10
CA ALA A 284 -1.85 -13.09 -17.08
C ALA A 284 -0.72 -12.44 -17.91
N GLY A 285 0.53 -12.93 -17.80
CA GLY A 285 1.67 -12.49 -18.60
C GLY A 285 2.50 -11.34 -18.00
N PHE A 286 2.25 -10.95 -16.75
CA PHE A 286 3.05 -9.92 -16.07
C PHE A 286 4.35 -10.50 -15.51
N THR A 287 5.47 -9.96 -15.98
CA THR A 287 6.83 -10.41 -15.62
C THR A 287 7.65 -9.32 -14.94
N THR A 288 7.27 -8.04 -15.11
CA THR A 288 7.92 -6.88 -14.49
C THR A 288 6.99 -6.21 -13.48
N TYR A 289 7.50 -5.97 -12.26
CA TYR A 289 6.75 -5.43 -11.13
C TYR A 289 7.46 -4.15 -10.65
N LEU A 290 6.91 -3.00 -11.02
CA LEU A 290 7.48 -1.68 -10.76
C LEU A 290 6.88 -1.10 -9.48
N ASP A 291 7.67 -0.87 -8.43
CA ASP A 291 7.23 -0.36 -7.14
C ASP A 291 7.28 1.18 -7.13
N SER A 292 6.14 1.82 -6.90
CA SER A 292 6.03 3.27 -6.79
C SER A 292 6.19 3.79 -5.36
N GLY A 293 6.68 2.97 -4.42
CA GLY A 293 7.04 3.42 -3.07
C GLY A 293 8.53 3.75 -2.92
N PRO A 294 8.88 4.76 -2.12
CA PRO A 294 10.29 5.15 -1.89
C PRO A 294 11.09 4.13 -1.06
N ARG A 295 10.44 3.07 -0.54
CA ARG A 295 11.08 2.02 0.27
C ARG A 295 11.22 0.67 -0.44
N ALA A 296 10.72 0.53 -1.66
CA ALA A 296 10.74 -0.73 -2.42
C ALA A 296 10.14 -1.93 -1.65
N LEU A 297 9.10 -1.68 -0.85
CA LEU A 297 8.49 -2.68 0.03
C LEU A 297 7.85 -3.81 -0.80
N LEU A 298 7.03 -3.47 -1.79
CA LEU A 298 6.34 -4.46 -2.62
C LEU A 298 7.30 -5.17 -3.57
N SER A 299 8.37 -4.52 -4.02
CA SER A 299 9.47 -5.18 -4.72
C SER A 299 10.07 -6.32 -3.90
N THR A 300 10.28 -6.11 -2.60
CA THR A 300 10.83 -7.14 -1.70
C THR A 300 9.84 -8.28 -1.49
N LEU A 301 8.57 -7.97 -1.26
CA LEU A 301 7.51 -8.97 -1.11
C LEU A 301 7.26 -9.74 -2.41
N ALA A 302 7.32 -9.08 -3.57
CA ALA A 302 7.15 -9.70 -4.87
C ALA A 302 8.26 -10.72 -5.17
N ARG A 303 9.52 -10.40 -4.89
CA ARG A 303 10.62 -11.38 -5.05
C ARG A 303 10.48 -12.58 -4.11
N ALA A 304 10.04 -12.36 -2.87
CA ALA A 304 9.79 -13.43 -1.91
C ALA A 304 8.58 -14.30 -2.30
N GLY A 305 7.54 -13.67 -2.85
CA GLY A 305 6.29 -14.32 -3.25
C GLY A 305 6.33 -14.96 -4.64
N LEU A 306 7.18 -14.48 -5.54
CA LEU A 306 7.19 -14.91 -6.94
C LEU A 306 8.65 -15.01 -7.42
N PRO A 307 9.34 -16.12 -7.13
CA PRO A 307 10.72 -16.34 -7.57
C PRO A 307 10.87 -16.14 -9.08
N GLY A 308 11.96 -15.48 -9.50
CA GLY A 308 12.20 -15.19 -10.92
C GLY A 308 11.30 -14.10 -11.52
N CYS A 309 10.69 -13.24 -10.70
CA CYS A 309 10.11 -11.98 -11.17
C CYS A 309 11.16 -10.88 -11.29
N THR A 310 10.98 -10.00 -12.28
CA THR A 310 11.74 -8.77 -12.38
C THR A 310 11.04 -7.70 -11.56
N THR A 311 11.77 -7.07 -10.64
CA THR A 311 11.25 -5.96 -9.83
C THR A 311 12.12 -4.73 -9.99
N ALA A 312 11.52 -3.55 -10.02
CA ALA A 312 12.24 -2.27 -10.03
C ALA A 312 11.61 -1.30 -9.03
N ALA A 313 12.42 -0.49 -8.35
CA ALA A 313 11.97 0.55 -7.43
C ALA A 313 12.87 1.79 -7.58
N PRO A 314 12.75 2.51 -8.71
CA PRO A 314 13.71 3.56 -9.08
C PRO A 314 13.66 4.76 -8.13
N SER A 315 12.55 4.97 -7.40
CA SER A 315 12.42 6.03 -6.40
C SER A 315 13.07 5.69 -5.04
N ARG A 316 13.73 4.52 -4.90
CA ARG A 316 14.30 4.05 -3.62
C ARG A 316 15.59 4.78 -3.22
N THR A 317 16.43 5.14 -4.19
CA THR A 317 17.78 5.64 -3.91
C THR A 317 17.99 7.03 -4.52
N PRO A 318 18.86 7.87 -3.93
CA PRO A 318 19.21 9.16 -4.52
C PRO A 318 19.62 9.05 -6.00
N ALA A 319 20.54 8.14 -6.33
CA ALA A 319 20.96 7.91 -7.72
C ALA A 319 19.83 7.42 -8.65
N GLY A 320 18.78 6.80 -8.12
CA GLY A 320 17.58 6.46 -8.87
C GLY A 320 16.73 7.71 -9.16
N LEU A 321 16.52 8.54 -8.14
CA LEU A 321 15.83 9.83 -8.24
C LEU A 321 16.56 10.81 -9.17
N ASP A 322 17.89 10.85 -9.12
CA ASP A 322 18.71 11.70 -10.02
C ASP A 322 18.55 11.26 -11.48
N ARG A 323 18.56 9.96 -11.74
CA ARG A 323 18.32 9.41 -13.10
C ARG A 323 16.91 9.70 -13.61
N ILE A 324 15.92 9.61 -12.72
CA ILE A 324 14.54 10.01 -13.02
C ILE A 324 14.51 11.50 -13.39
N ARG A 325 15.09 12.36 -12.55
CA ARG A 325 15.11 13.81 -12.74
C ARG A 325 15.78 14.17 -14.05
N LEU A 326 16.97 13.64 -14.32
CA LEU A 326 17.71 13.86 -15.56
C LEU A 326 16.88 13.53 -16.81
N ARG A 327 16.14 12.41 -16.79
CA ARG A 327 15.27 12.01 -17.90
C ARG A 327 14.04 12.89 -18.06
N LEU A 328 13.44 13.36 -16.97
CA LEU A 328 12.31 14.28 -17.02
C LEU A 328 12.72 15.68 -17.51
N THR A 329 13.93 16.13 -17.17
CA THR A 329 14.47 17.44 -17.59
C THR A 329 15.16 17.41 -18.95
N ALA A 330 15.48 16.22 -19.47
CA ALA A 330 15.96 16.04 -20.82
C ALA A 330 14.77 16.26 -21.79
N VAL A 331 14.50 17.52 -22.10
CA VAL A 331 13.55 17.94 -23.14
C VAL A 331 13.85 17.16 -24.43
N PRO A 332 12.84 16.65 -25.17
CA PRO A 332 13.09 16.13 -26.51
C PRO A 332 13.61 17.28 -27.36
N ARG A 333 14.85 17.16 -27.87
CA ARG A 333 15.28 17.99 -28.99
C ARG A 333 14.51 17.61 -30.24
#